data_AF-A0A432YSV6-F1
#
_entry.id   AF-A0A432YSV6-F1
#
_cell.length_a   1.000
_cell.length_b   1.000
_cell.length_c   1.000
_cell.angle_alpha   90.00
_cell.angle_beta   90.00
_cell.angle_gamma   90.00
#
_symmetry.space_group_name_H-M   'P 1'
#
loop_
_entity.id
_entity.type
_entity.pdbx_description
1 polymer ?
#
loop_
_entity_poly.entity_id
_entity_poly.type
_entity_poly.pdbx_seq_one_letter_code
_entity_poly.pdbx_strand_id
1 'polypeptide(L)'
;MIRVFKSKQIRQQLTDIELDALVKDFKRYKSGEGVPDLFGRDERYDHPDTFPVLRDNEVMHLHLQDPDEPWPLHCIQFAKKSDTHLVYCPAAMTANCYLLMIILDPPAHNKAWSSAIMLPLGIMAEKFRNRY
;
A
#
# COMPACT_ATOMS: atom_id res chain seq x y z
N MET A 1 18.37 1.69 -6.62
CA MET A 1 18.20 1.36 -5.18
C MET A 1 16.82 1.86 -4.75
N ILE A 2 16.02 1.02 -4.10
CA ILE A 2 14.67 1.40 -3.64
C ILE A 2 14.73 1.93 -2.22
N ARG A 3 14.17 3.12 -2.02
CA ARG A 3 14.04 3.80 -0.73
C ARG A 3 12.61 3.69 -0.23
N VAL A 4 12.44 3.26 1.01
CA VAL A 4 11.13 3.09 1.64
C VAL A 4 11.12 3.85 2.96
N PHE A 5 10.20 4.79 3.07
CA PHE A 5 9.81 5.43 4.31
C PHE A 5 8.63 4.67 4.91
N LYS A 6 8.50 4.77 6.23
CA LYS A 6 7.43 4.16 7.00
C LYS A 6 6.71 5.31 7.71
N SER A 7 5.38 5.28 7.83
CA SER A 7 4.63 6.24 8.65
C SER A 7 4.66 5.86 10.13
N LYS A 8 4.12 6.72 11.01
CA LYS A 8 3.94 6.36 12.43
C LYS A 8 2.93 5.23 12.57
N GLN A 9 1.85 5.27 11.79
CA GLN A 9 0.73 4.35 11.85
C GLN A 9 1.17 2.91 11.56
N ILE A 10 1.89 2.67 10.46
CA ILE A 10 2.34 1.31 10.13
C ILE A 10 3.36 0.77 11.14
N ARG A 11 4.18 1.63 11.75
CA ARG A 11 5.08 1.25 12.85
C ARG A 11 4.36 0.88 14.14
N GLN A 12 3.12 1.34 14.32
CA GLN A 12 2.31 0.97 15.47
C GLN A 12 1.48 -0.30 15.22
N GLN A 13 1.31 -0.70 13.95
CA GLN A 13 0.54 -1.88 13.57
C GLN A 13 1.36 -3.16 13.54
N LEU A 14 2.67 -3.05 13.28
CA LEU A 14 3.56 -4.18 13.09
C LEU A 14 4.70 -4.12 14.10
N THR A 15 5.17 -5.27 14.54
CA THR A 15 6.47 -5.38 15.20
C THR A 15 7.59 -4.97 14.25
N ASP A 16 8.76 -4.62 14.79
CA ASP A 16 9.92 -4.24 13.96
C ASP A 16 10.31 -5.37 12.99
N ILE A 17 10.18 -6.63 13.41
CA ILE A 17 10.49 -7.81 12.59
C ILE A 17 9.53 -7.92 11.40
N GLU A 18 8.22 -7.84 11.66
CA GLU A 18 7.20 -7.91 10.60
C GLU A 18 7.32 -6.73 9.63
N LEU A 19 7.56 -5.53 10.15
CA LEU A 19 7.70 -4.34 9.33
C LEU A 19 8.97 -4.38 8.45
N ASP A 20 10.08 -4.89 8.97
CA ASP A 20 11.30 -5.03 8.18
C ASP A 20 11.20 -6.15 7.14
N ALA A 21 10.49 -7.25 7.44
CA ALA A 21 10.14 -8.27 6.46
C ALA A 21 9.26 -7.69 5.35
N LEU A 22 8.21 -6.94 5.71
CA LEU A 22 7.33 -6.27 4.75
C LEU A 22 8.09 -5.29 3.85
N VAL A 23 8.99 -4.48 4.42
CA VAL A 23 9.82 -3.54 3.65
C VAL A 23 10.78 -4.28 2.72
N LYS A 24 11.36 -5.41 3.16
CA LYS A 24 12.24 -6.23 2.32
C LYS A 24 11.49 -6.77 1.11
N ASP A 25 10.30 -7.34 1.32
CA ASP A 25 9.48 -7.88 0.24
C ASP A 25 8.93 -6.78 -0.68
N PHE A 26 8.53 -5.64 -0.12
CA PHE A 26 8.14 -4.47 -0.91
C PHE A 26 9.27 -3.97 -1.81
N LYS A 27 10.51 -3.94 -1.32
CA LYS A 27 11.68 -3.57 -2.14
C LYS A 27 11.93 -4.57 -3.26
N ARG A 28 11.90 -5.88 -2.97
CA ARG A 28 12.05 -6.94 -4.00
C ARG A 28 10.97 -6.86 -5.07
N TYR A 29 9.73 -6.60 -4.64
CA TYR A 29 8.60 -6.41 -5.54
C TYR A 29 8.82 -5.21 -6.47
N LYS A 30 9.14 -4.05 -5.90
CA LYS A 30 9.36 -2.82 -6.68
C LYS A 30 10.66 -2.83 -7.50
N SER A 31 11.62 -3.73 -7.25
CA SER A 31 12.82 -3.90 -8.08
C SER A 31 12.61 -4.83 -9.27
N GLY A 32 11.46 -5.53 -9.34
CA GLY A 32 11.18 -6.51 -10.39
C GLY A 32 11.80 -7.89 -10.15
N GLU A 33 12.25 -8.18 -8.93
CA GLU A 33 12.82 -9.50 -8.56
C GLU A 33 11.75 -10.60 -8.41
N GLY A 34 10.47 -10.25 -8.57
CA GLY A 34 9.33 -11.16 -8.48
C GLY A 34 8.22 -10.61 -7.58
N VAL A 35 7.08 -11.30 -7.56
CA VAL A 35 5.94 -10.97 -6.69
C VAL A 35 6.01 -11.85 -5.44
N PRO A 36 6.24 -11.30 -4.24
CA PRO A 36 6.14 -12.04 -2.99
C PRO A 36 4.79 -12.74 -2.82
N ASP A 37 4.77 -13.91 -2.18
CA ASP A 37 3.55 -14.72 -2.03
C ASP A 37 2.41 -13.98 -1.33
N LEU A 38 2.76 -13.12 -0.36
CA LEU A 38 1.80 -12.28 0.36
C LEU A 38 1.10 -11.26 -0.55
N PHE A 39 1.73 -10.84 -1.66
CA PHE A 39 1.25 -9.70 -2.44
C PHE A 39 0.25 -10.13 -3.52
N GLY A 40 -0.91 -9.50 -3.47
CA GLY A 40 -1.95 -9.55 -4.49
C GLY A 40 -1.84 -8.37 -5.46
N ARG A 41 -2.99 -7.93 -5.97
CA ARG A 41 -3.12 -6.81 -6.90
C ARG A 41 -2.54 -5.53 -6.31
N ASP A 42 -1.84 -4.77 -7.14
CA ASP A 42 -1.34 -3.43 -6.83
C ASP A 42 -2.07 -2.43 -7.73
N GLU A 43 -2.80 -1.49 -7.14
CA GLU A 43 -3.64 -0.56 -7.89
C GLU A 43 -3.73 0.81 -7.23
N ARG A 44 -4.18 1.80 -8.00
CA ARG A 44 -4.39 3.17 -7.54
C ARG A 44 -5.76 3.30 -6.89
N TYR A 45 -5.88 4.20 -5.93
CA TYR A 45 -7.16 4.81 -5.59
C TYR A 45 -7.48 5.90 -6.62
N ASP A 46 -7.98 5.50 -7.80
CA ASP A 46 -8.26 6.40 -8.93
C ASP A 46 -9.70 6.27 -9.50
N HIS A 47 -10.59 5.60 -8.78
CA HIS A 47 -12.01 5.56 -9.14
C HIS A 47 -12.59 7.00 -9.18
N PRO A 48 -13.53 7.31 -10.09
CA PRO A 48 -14.15 8.65 -10.16
C PRO A 48 -14.70 9.17 -8.83
N ASP A 49 -15.17 8.27 -7.98
CA ASP A 49 -15.75 8.58 -6.66
C ASP A 49 -14.72 8.60 -5.51
N THR A 50 -13.44 8.32 -5.78
CA THR A 50 -12.37 8.47 -4.80
C THR A 50 -12.13 9.95 -4.48
N PHE A 51 -11.86 10.27 -3.21
CA PHE A 51 -11.53 11.64 -2.82
C PHE A 51 -10.34 12.18 -3.64
N PRO A 52 -10.45 13.38 -4.26
CA PRO A 52 -9.42 13.93 -5.14
C PRO A 52 -8.01 13.93 -4.53
N VAL A 53 -7.89 14.22 -3.24
CA VAL A 53 -6.61 14.26 -2.54
C VAL A 53 -5.85 12.92 -2.59
N LEU A 54 -6.52 11.77 -2.68
CA LEU A 54 -5.85 10.48 -2.85
C LEU A 54 -5.38 10.28 -4.29
N ARG A 55 -6.25 10.55 -5.26
CA ARG A 55 -5.95 10.41 -6.69
C ARG A 55 -4.81 11.34 -7.11
N ASP A 56 -4.90 12.61 -6.73
CA ASP A 56 -3.96 13.66 -7.11
C ASP A 56 -2.57 13.44 -6.46
N ASN A 57 -2.52 12.68 -5.35
CA ASN A 57 -1.28 12.29 -4.66
C ASN A 57 -0.88 10.83 -4.87
N GLU A 58 -1.42 10.18 -5.91
CA GLU A 58 -1.07 8.83 -6.33
C GLU A 58 -1.06 7.81 -5.18
N VAL A 59 -2.07 7.88 -4.30
CA VAL A 59 -2.24 6.89 -3.24
C VAL A 59 -2.59 5.55 -3.88
N MET A 60 -1.84 4.53 -3.48
CA MET A 60 -1.92 3.16 -3.98
C MET A 60 -2.40 2.23 -2.87
N HIS A 61 -2.97 1.09 -3.24
CA HIS A 61 -3.11 -0.05 -2.37
C HIS A 61 -2.61 -1.34 -3.02
N LEU A 62 -1.92 -2.12 -2.19
CA LEU A 62 -1.48 -3.46 -2.51
C LEU A 62 -2.27 -4.43 -1.64
N HIS A 63 -3.00 -5.34 -2.27
CA HIS A 63 -3.74 -6.40 -1.59
C HIS A 63 -2.74 -7.34 -0.88
N LEU A 64 -3.01 -7.68 0.37
CA LEU A 64 -2.22 -8.63 1.17
C LEU A 64 -3.03 -9.90 1.39
N GLN A 65 -2.39 -11.06 1.22
CA GLN A 65 -3.02 -12.36 1.43
C GLN A 65 -3.56 -12.47 2.86
N ASP A 66 -4.78 -12.99 2.98
CA ASP A 66 -5.30 -13.46 4.26
C ASP A 66 -4.73 -14.85 4.55
N PRO A 67 -4.09 -15.10 5.70
CA PRO A 67 -3.63 -16.43 6.08
C PRO A 67 -4.72 -17.51 6.05
N ASP A 68 -5.97 -17.13 6.32
CA ASP A 68 -7.13 -18.03 6.31
C ASP A 68 -7.71 -18.24 4.91
N GLU A 69 -7.41 -17.34 3.96
CA GLU A 69 -7.84 -17.40 2.56
C GLU A 69 -6.65 -17.24 1.59
N PRO A 70 -5.81 -18.29 1.44
CA PRO A 70 -4.64 -18.22 0.58
C PRO A 70 -5.03 -18.02 -0.89
N TRP A 71 -4.10 -17.42 -1.64
CA TRP A 71 -4.27 -17.19 -3.07
C TRP A 71 -4.44 -18.51 -3.82
N PRO A 72 -5.35 -18.59 -4.81
CA PRO A 72 -5.44 -19.77 -5.65
C PRO A 72 -4.14 -20.01 -6.43
N LEU A 73 -3.70 -21.26 -6.52
CA LEU A 73 -2.39 -21.67 -7.07
C LEU A 73 -2.12 -21.15 -8.49
N HIS A 74 -3.16 -21.05 -9.31
CA HIS A 74 -3.08 -20.61 -10.71
C HIS A 74 -3.68 -19.22 -10.94
N CYS A 75 -3.68 -18.37 -9.90
CA CYS A 75 -4.19 -17.01 -9.99
C CYS A 75 -3.08 -16.01 -10.36
N ILE A 76 -3.28 -15.27 -11.45
CA ILE A 76 -2.42 -14.13 -11.79
C ILE A 76 -2.55 -13.03 -10.72
N GLN A 77 -1.48 -12.26 -10.48
CA GLN A 77 -1.45 -11.22 -9.44
C GLN A 77 -2.65 -10.26 -9.52
N PHE A 78 -3.04 -9.85 -10.73
CA PHE A 78 -4.15 -8.93 -10.94
C PHE A 78 -5.49 -9.45 -10.37
N ALA A 79 -5.70 -10.76 -10.34
CA ALA A 79 -6.91 -11.39 -9.82
C ALA A 79 -6.83 -11.72 -8.33
N LYS A 80 -5.66 -11.56 -7.69
CA LYS A 80 -5.48 -11.74 -6.24
C LYS A 80 -5.97 -10.51 -5.49
N LYS A 81 -7.20 -10.56 -4.99
CA LYS A 81 -7.84 -9.49 -4.22
C LYS A 81 -8.24 -10.03 -2.85
N SER A 82 -8.08 -9.22 -1.81
CA SER A 82 -8.47 -9.51 -0.43
C SER A 82 -9.04 -8.25 0.22
N ASP A 83 -9.53 -8.36 1.44
CA ASP A 83 -10.00 -7.21 2.21
C ASP A 83 -8.91 -6.62 3.13
N THR A 84 -7.64 -6.90 2.84
CA THR A 84 -6.48 -6.37 3.57
C THR A 84 -5.58 -5.59 2.62
N HIS A 85 -5.41 -4.29 2.85
CA HIS A 85 -4.65 -3.42 1.94
C HIS A 85 -3.44 -2.80 2.62
N LEU A 86 -2.24 -2.98 2.07
CA LEU A 86 -1.12 -2.07 2.33
C LEU A 86 -1.32 -0.79 1.53
N VAL A 87 -1.58 0.32 2.20
CA VAL A 87 -1.69 1.64 1.58
C VAL A 87 -0.31 2.32 1.55
N TYR A 88 0.06 2.85 0.40
CA TYR A 88 1.34 3.54 0.20
C TYR A 88 1.22 4.64 -0.88
N CYS A 89 2.25 5.47 -1.03
CA CYS A 89 2.38 6.37 -2.18
C CYS A 89 3.84 6.47 -2.65
N PRO A 90 4.07 6.71 -3.95
CA PRO A 90 5.40 7.07 -4.45
C PRO A 90 5.71 8.54 -4.17
N ALA A 91 6.99 8.86 -4.11
CA ALA A 91 7.52 10.23 -4.12
C ALA A 91 7.26 10.89 -5.49
N ALA A 92 7.19 12.22 -5.55
CA ALA A 92 6.87 12.94 -6.78
C ALA A 92 8.09 13.11 -7.69
N MET A 93 9.26 13.45 -7.12
CA MET A 93 10.46 13.78 -7.90
C MET A 93 11.55 12.70 -7.80
N THR A 94 11.49 11.87 -6.77
CA THR A 94 12.48 10.81 -6.53
C THR A 94 11.98 9.45 -6.99
N ALA A 95 12.46 8.98 -8.14
CA ALA A 95 12.17 7.63 -8.60
C ALA A 95 12.58 6.57 -7.56
N ASN A 96 11.84 5.46 -7.50
CA ASN A 96 12.08 4.35 -6.57
C ASN A 96 12.04 4.73 -5.07
N CYS A 97 11.29 5.78 -4.73
CA CYS A 97 11.11 6.25 -3.36
C CYS A 97 9.63 6.18 -2.98
N TYR A 98 9.32 5.53 -1.86
CA TYR A 98 7.94 5.22 -1.46
C TYR A 98 7.73 5.47 0.02
N LEU A 99 6.49 5.75 0.42
CA LEU A 99 6.03 5.80 1.80
C LEU A 99 4.99 4.71 2.05
N LEU A 100 5.29 3.76 2.94
CA LEU A 100 4.30 2.83 3.49
C LEU A 100 3.51 3.52 4.60
N MET A 101 2.19 3.57 4.47
CA MET A 101 1.35 4.47 5.26
C MET A 101 0.55 3.74 6.32
N ILE A 102 -0.17 2.67 5.97
CA ILE A 102 -1.01 1.92 6.90
C ILE A 102 -1.37 0.58 6.25
N ILE A 103 -1.65 -0.44 7.07
CA ILE A 103 -2.40 -1.62 6.63
C ILE A 103 -3.86 -1.40 7.02
N LEU A 104 -4.75 -1.30 6.03
CA LEU A 104 -6.18 -1.39 6.26
C LEU A 104 -6.52 -2.86 6.42
N ASP A 105 -6.76 -3.27 7.67
CA ASP A 105 -7.26 -4.60 8.02
C ASP A 105 -8.73 -4.75 7.54
N PRO A 106 -9.30 -5.95 7.41
CA PRO A 106 -10.67 -6.13 6.96
C PRO A 106 -11.71 -5.32 7.75
N PRO A 107 -12.79 -4.85 7.07
CA PRO A 107 -12.95 -4.80 5.62
C PRO A 107 -12.28 -3.55 5.01
N ALA A 108 -11.16 -3.72 4.29
CA ALA A 108 -10.42 -2.59 3.70
C ALA A 108 -11.22 -1.86 2.61
N HIS A 109 -12.01 -2.57 1.80
CA HIS A 109 -12.84 -1.92 0.77
C HIS A 109 -13.87 -0.97 1.38
N ASN A 110 -14.46 -1.31 2.51
CA ASN A 110 -15.39 -0.40 3.20
C ASN A 110 -14.66 0.80 3.81
N LYS A 111 -13.47 0.57 4.37
CA LYS A 111 -12.62 1.64 4.94
C LYS A 111 -12.17 2.63 3.87
N ALA A 112 -12.03 2.20 2.61
CA ALA A 112 -11.69 3.07 1.48
C ALA A 112 -12.74 4.14 1.15
N TRP A 113 -13.98 3.98 1.62
CA TRP A 113 -15.04 4.99 1.48
C TRP A 113 -15.13 5.95 2.67
N SER A 114 -14.38 5.69 3.75
CA SER A 114 -14.41 6.52 4.95
C SER A 114 -13.51 7.74 4.80
N SER A 115 -14.12 8.92 4.74
CA SER A 115 -13.37 10.19 4.73
C SER A 115 -12.48 10.35 5.95
N ALA A 116 -12.93 9.88 7.12
CA ALA A 116 -12.18 9.92 8.37
C ALA A 116 -10.87 9.10 8.32
N ILE A 117 -10.83 8.05 7.49
CA ILE A 117 -9.64 7.20 7.29
C ILE A 117 -8.81 7.73 6.12
N MET A 118 -9.46 8.00 4.99
CA MET A 118 -8.78 8.20 3.71
C MET A 118 -8.27 9.63 3.51
N LEU A 119 -8.97 10.67 4.00
CA LEU A 119 -8.48 12.05 3.87
C LEU A 119 -7.14 12.27 4.61
N PRO A 120 -6.95 11.79 5.85
CA PRO A 120 -5.64 11.84 6.51
C PRO A 120 -4.52 11.15 5.73
N LEU A 121 -4.83 10.04 5.03
CA LEU A 121 -3.87 9.35 4.18
C LEU A 121 -3.51 10.22 2.96
N GLY A 122 -4.49 10.79 2.26
CA GLY A 122 -4.24 11.72 1.15
C GLY A 122 -3.35 12.91 1.56
N ILE A 123 -3.64 13.55 2.70
CA ILE A 123 -2.84 14.66 3.24
C ILE A 123 -1.42 14.20 3.61
N MET A 124 -1.27 12.98 4.14
CA MET A 124 0.05 12.41 4.42
C MET A 124 0.85 12.18 3.13
N ALA A 125 0.20 11.66 2.08
CA ALA A 125 0.81 11.46 0.77
C ALA A 125 1.25 12.79 0.14
N GLU A 126 0.40 13.82 0.18
CA GLU A 126 0.73 15.18 -0.27
C GLU A 126 1.98 15.72 0.42
N LYS A 127 2.04 15.67 1.75
CA LYS A 127 3.19 16.14 2.52
C LYS A 127 4.47 15.39 2.17
N PHE A 128 4.36 14.07 1.94
CA PHE A 128 5.50 13.25 1.54
C PHE A 128 6.00 13.62 0.15
N ARG A 129 5.09 13.72 -0.82
CA ARG A 129 5.37 14.02 -2.22
C ARG A 129 5.89 15.44 -2.45
N ASN A 130 5.43 16.40 -1.65
CA ASN A 130 5.98 17.76 -1.69
C ASN A 130 7.42 17.84 -1.17
N ARG A 131 7.88 16.83 -0.43
CA ARG A 131 9.22 16.78 0.15
C ARG A 131 10.20 15.89 -0.64
N TYR A 132 9.73 14.87 -1.35
CA TYR A 132 10.54 13.86 -2.02
C TYR A 132 9.99 13.56 -3.42
#